data_AF-K1SEZ9-F1
#
_entry.id   AF-K1SEZ9-F1
#
_cell.length_a   1.000
_cell.length_b   1.000
_cell.length_c   1.000
_cell.angle_alpha   90.00
_cell.angle_beta   90.00
_cell.angle_gamma   90.00
#
_symmetry.space_group_name_H-M   'P 1'
#
loop_
_entity.id
_entity.type
_entity.pdbx_description
1 polymer ?
#
loop_
_entity_poly.entity_id
_entity_poly.type
_entity_poly.pdbx_seq_one_letter_code
_entity_poly.pdbx_strand_id
1 'polypeptide(L)'
;TDKGNYETESVSITITRSECDHTHTEIRNQREATCKEKGYTGDTYCKDCGEKLAAGTTIEKKPHKVGTPATCVSKAVCSVCSETFGEVDATNHVHTTVKNRKEATCTQTGYAGDTYCTDCDKLLSTGKELAALGHDYKATVTKQPTTTEEGVRTYTCTRCNSSYTESIAKLPEEQHTHNYTGSITKEAT
;
A
#
# COMPACT_ATOMS: atom_id res chain seq x y z
N THR A 1 -101.94 43.75 28.62
CA THR A 1 -101.56 42.54 27.87
C THR A 1 -101.44 42.92 26.42
N ASP A 2 -100.26 43.36 26.01
CA ASP A 2 -100.00 43.60 24.59
C ASP A 2 -99.74 42.24 23.93
N LYS A 3 -100.55 41.91 22.93
CA LYS A 3 -100.54 40.61 22.26
C LYS A 3 -99.56 40.73 21.12
N GLY A 4 -98.31 40.33 21.37
CA GLY A 4 -97.17 40.42 20.44
C GLY A 4 -97.57 40.35 18.97
N ASN A 5 -97.57 41.53 18.33
CA ASN A 5 -97.78 41.72 16.91
C ASN A 5 -96.47 42.22 16.29
N TYR A 6 -95.45 41.34 16.27
CA TYR A 6 -94.18 41.61 15.62
C TYR A 6 -94.12 40.81 14.31
N GLU A 7 -93.91 41.48 13.18
CA GLU A 7 -93.78 40.82 11.87
C GLU A 7 -92.43 40.07 11.73
N THR A 8 -91.37 40.57 12.37
CA THR A 8 -90.07 39.88 12.46
C THR A 8 -89.30 40.31 13.70
N GLU A 9 -88.68 39.34 14.38
CA GLU A 9 -87.81 39.54 15.54
C GLU A 9 -86.43 38.92 15.24
N SER A 10 -85.35 39.64 15.53
CA SER A 10 -83.98 39.14 15.31
C SER A 10 -83.06 39.47 16.49
N VAL A 11 -82.18 38.53 16.81
CA VAL A 11 -81.17 38.64 17.87
C VAL A 11 -79.79 38.59 17.24
N SER A 12 -78.95 39.58 17.53
CA SER A 12 -77.53 39.58 17.21
C SER A 12 -76.74 39.17 18.45
N ILE A 13 -75.98 38.07 18.36
CA ILE A 13 -75.05 37.62 19.40
C ILE A 13 -73.63 37.93 18.92
N THR A 14 -72.89 38.69 19.72
CA THR A 14 -71.46 38.95 19.51
C THR A 14 -70.66 38.04 20.43
N ILE A 15 -69.80 37.19 19.86
CA ILE A 15 -68.89 36.32 20.60
C ILE A 15 -67.48 36.88 20.46
N THR A 16 -66.88 37.33 21.56
CA THR A 16 -65.47 37.75 21.62
C THR A 16 -64.64 36.63 22.22
N ARG A 17 -63.71 36.07 21.45
CA ARG A 17 -62.77 35.04 21.93
C ARG A 17 -61.70 35.73 22.80
N SER A 18 -61.45 35.18 23.99
CA SER A 18 -60.35 35.64 24.85
C SER A 18 -59.00 35.39 24.18
N GLU A 19 -57.98 36.14 24.58
CA GLU A 19 -56.61 35.90 24.15
C GLU A 19 -56.20 34.44 24.45
N CYS A 20 -55.41 33.85 23.53
CA CYS A 20 -54.91 32.50 23.72
C CYS A 20 -53.79 32.53 24.75
N ASP A 21 -53.83 31.64 25.74
CA ASP A 21 -52.81 31.57 26.82
C ASP A 21 -51.51 30.86 26.38
N HIS A 22 -51.53 30.26 25.18
CA HIS A 22 -50.45 29.50 24.54
C HIS A 22 -49.82 28.42 25.44
N THR A 23 -50.62 27.83 26.34
CA THR A 23 -50.13 26.82 27.30
C THR A 23 -49.83 25.46 26.65
N HIS A 24 -50.55 25.10 25.58
CA HIS A 24 -50.29 23.87 24.82
C HIS A 24 -49.51 24.14 23.54
N THR A 25 -48.26 23.66 23.50
CA THR A 25 -47.36 23.86 22.36
C THR A 25 -46.95 22.57 21.68
N GLU A 26 -46.49 22.68 20.45
CA GLU A 26 -45.83 21.63 19.68
C GLU A 26 -44.69 22.16 18.82
N ILE A 27 -43.81 21.24 18.43
CA ILE A 27 -42.76 21.50 17.46
C ILE A 27 -43.20 20.98 16.08
N ARG A 28 -43.12 21.84 15.07
CA ARG A 28 -43.38 21.50 13.66
C ARG A 28 -42.12 21.65 12.81
N ASN A 29 -42.05 20.92 11.71
CA ASN A 29 -40.96 20.98 10.72
C ASN A 29 -39.57 20.58 11.23
N GLN A 30 -39.48 19.91 12.39
CA GLN A 30 -38.22 19.41 12.93
C GLN A 30 -37.60 18.36 12.00
N ARG A 31 -36.29 18.48 11.75
CA ARG A 31 -35.53 17.55 10.91
C ARG A 31 -34.14 17.34 11.51
N GLU A 32 -33.71 16.09 11.63
CA GLU A 32 -32.35 15.82 12.06
C GLU A 32 -31.33 16.19 10.98
N ALA A 33 -30.15 16.63 11.42
CA ALA A 33 -29.03 16.82 10.51
C ALA A 33 -28.44 15.48 10.07
N THR A 34 -27.94 15.44 8.83
CA THR A 34 -27.15 14.35 8.28
C THR A 34 -25.77 14.87 7.86
N CYS A 35 -24.90 14.03 7.33
CA CYS A 35 -23.64 14.49 6.74
C CYS A 35 -23.83 15.16 5.36
N LYS A 36 -24.99 15.01 4.72
CA LYS A 36 -25.34 15.66 3.45
C LYS A 36 -26.12 16.95 3.63
N GLU A 37 -27.01 16.98 4.62
CA GLU A 37 -27.97 18.06 4.80
C GLU A 37 -27.98 18.59 6.23
N LYS A 38 -28.12 19.93 6.35
CA LYS A 38 -28.35 20.57 7.64
C LYS A 38 -29.72 20.16 8.19
N GLY A 39 -29.81 20.04 9.51
CA GLY A 39 -31.07 19.80 10.21
C GLY A 39 -31.77 21.11 10.58
N TYR A 40 -32.90 20.98 11.27
CA TYR A 40 -33.68 22.09 11.80
C TYR A 40 -34.33 21.69 13.13
N THR A 41 -34.22 22.52 14.16
CA THR A 41 -34.79 22.21 15.49
C THR A 41 -36.32 22.19 15.50
N GLY A 42 -36.95 22.75 14.46
CA GLY A 42 -38.40 22.88 14.37
C GLY A 42 -38.91 24.18 15.00
N ASP A 43 -40.05 24.63 14.49
CA ASP A 43 -40.75 25.82 14.95
C ASP A 43 -41.71 25.47 16.08
N THR A 44 -41.83 26.34 17.08
CA THR A 44 -42.81 26.16 18.16
C THR A 44 -44.14 26.81 17.77
N TYR A 45 -45.22 26.04 17.82
CA TYR A 45 -46.58 26.47 17.52
C TYR A 45 -47.50 26.22 18.71
N CYS A 46 -48.52 27.05 18.87
CA CYS A 46 -49.63 26.77 19.77
C CYS A 46 -50.60 25.78 19.12
N LYS A 47 -50.97 24.73 19.86
CA LYS A 47 -51.94 23.72 19.40
C LYS A 47 -53.38 24.26 19.32
N ASP A 48 -53.72 25.21 20.18
CA ASP A 48 -55.10 25.67 20.36
C ASP A 48 -55.51 26.76 19.36
N CYS A 49 -54.57 27.57 18.88
CA CYS A 49 -54.82 28.63 17.90
C CYS A 49 -54.01 28.49 16.60
N GLY A 50 -52.98 27.65 16.56
CA GLY A 50 -52.14 27.44 15.38
C GLY A 50 -51.11 28.56 15.13
N GLU A 51 -50.98 29.52 16.03
CA GLU A 51 -50.01 30.61 15.94
C GLU A 51 -48.57 30.08 16.10
N LYS A 52 -47.64 30.63 15.32
CA LYS A 52 -46.20 30.36 15.47
C LYS A 52 -45.64 31.21 16.59
N LEU A 53 -45.21 30.57 17.68
CA LEU A 53 -44.69 31.25 18.87
C LEU A 53 -43.19 31.52 18.76
N ALA A 54 -42.44 30.61 18.16
CA ALA A 54 -41.00 30.76 17.98
C ALA A 54 -40.50 30.06 16.72
N ALA A 55 -39.54 30.67 16.04
CA ALA A 55 -38.81 30.01 14.95
C ALA A 55 -37.71 29.11 15.51
N GLY A 56 -37.56 27.95 14.89
CA GLY A 56 -36.42 27.07 15.13
C GLY A 56 -35.11 27.62 14.56
N THR A 57 -34.03 26.90 14.81
CA THR A 57 -32.70 27.20 14.29
C THR A 57 -32.15 26.05 13.46
N THR A 58 -31.22 26.40 12.58
CA THR A 58 -30.53 25.42 11.72
C THR A 58 -29.53 24.60 12.54
N ILE A 59 -29.54 23.29 12.34
CA ILE A 59 -28.56 22.37 12.91
C ILE A 59 -27.51 22.08 11.84
N GLU A 60 -26.23 22.29 12.14
CA GLU A 60 -25.14 22.01 11.19
C GLU A 60 -25.04 20.51 10.86
N LYS A 61 -24.41 20.21 9.70
CA LYS A 61 -24.26 18.84 9.22
C LYS A 61 -23.48 17.98 10.22
N LYS A 62 -23.88 16.72 10.34
CA LYS A 62 -23.09 15.71 11.08
C LYS A 62 -21.76 15.47 10.36
N PRO A 63 -20.66 15.17 11.06
CA PRO A 63 -19.40 14.85 10.42
C PRO A 63 -19.51 13.58 9.56
N HIS A 64 -18.71 13.50 8.50
CA HIS A 64 -18.62 12.27 7.71
C HIS A 64 -17.95 11.15 8.54
N LYS A 65 -18.42 9.92 8.32
CA LYS A 65 -17.84 8.71 8.93
C LYS A 65 -17.00 7.99 7.88
N VAL A 66 -15.73 7.75 8.17
CA VAL A 66 -14.81 7.04 7.26
C VAL A 66 -15.39 5.67 6.90
N GLY A 67 -15.56 5.42 5.61
CA GLY A 67 -15.90 4.11 5.04
C GLY A 67 -14.69 3.52 4.34
N THR A 68 -14.21 4.21 3.31
CA THR A 68 -12.89 3.94 2.74
C THR A 68 -11.90 5.01 3.21
N PRO A 69 -10.68 4.61 3.65
CA PRO A 69 -9.67 5.56 4.07
C PRO A 69 -9.13 6.35 2.87
N ALA A 70 -8.55 7.52 3.15
CA ALA A 70 -7.80 8.27 2.15
C ALA A 70 -6.51 7.52 1.77
N THR A 71 -6.10 7.63 0.51
CA THR A 71 -4.83 7.12 -0.03
C THR A 71 -3.93 8.30 -0.41
N CYS A 72 -2.72 8.02 -0.89
CA CYS A 72 -1.83 9.07 -1.39
C CYS A 72 -2.34 9.80 -2.64
N VAL A 73 -3.40 9.31 -3.29
CA VAL A 73 -4.00 9.92 -4.50
C VAL A 73 -5.50 10.18 -4.39
N SER A 74 -6.18 9.71 -3.34
CA SER A 74 -7.63 9.79 -3.23
C SER A 74 -8.08 10.15 -1.81
N LYS A 75 -9.09 11.01 -1.69
CA LYS A 75 -9.71 11.39 -0.42
C LYS A 75 -10.51 10.23 0.16
N ALA A 76 -10.80 10.28 1.47
CA ALA A 76 -11.63 9.28 2.13
C ALA A 76 -13.08 9.33 1.60
N VAL A 77 -13.76 8.18 1.59
CA VAL A 77 -15.19 8.10 1.21
C VAL A 77 -16.04 7.79 2.42
N CYS A 78 -17.14 8.53 2.56
CA CYS A 78 -18.06 8.39 3.68
C CYS A 78 -18.86 7.07 3.57
N SER A 79 -18.88 6.26 4.63
CA SER A 79 -19.65 5.00 4.68
C SER A 79 -21.17 5.21 4.67
N VAL A 80 -21.65 6.40 5.01
CA VAL A 80 -23.08 6.70 5.13
C VAL A 80 -23.63 7.28 3.83
N CYS A 81 -22.87 8.16 3.18
CA CYS A 81 -23.37 8.96 2.06
C CYS A 81 -22.59 8.82 0.75
N SER A 82 -21.47 8.08 0.78
CA SER A 82 -20.58 7.81 -0.35
C SER A 82 -19.89 9.01 -0.99
N GLU A 83 -19.96 10.19 -0.36
CA GLU A 83 -19.21 11.37 -0.80
C GLU A 83 -17.76 11.30 -0.32
N THR A 84 -16.87 11.89 -1.11
CA THR A 84 -15.47 12.09 -0.73
C THR A 84 -15.35 13.27 0.23
N PHE A 85 -14.46 13.16 1.22
CA PHE A 85 -14.25 14.21 2.22
C PHE A 85 -12.82 14.20 2.77
N GLY A 86 -12.44 15.30 3.41
CA GLY A 86 -11.09 15.48 3.96
C GLY A 86 -10.02 15.69 2.88
N GLU A 87 -8.77 15.47 3.24
CA GLU A 87 -7.63 15.51 2.32
C GLU A 87 -7.12 14.11 1.98
N VAL A 88 -6.27 14.02 0.96
CA VAL A 88 -5.53 12.80 0.66
C VAL A 88 -4.57 12.47 1.80
N ASP A 89 -4.28 11.19 2.01
CA ASP A 89 -3.25 10.76 2.96
C ASP A 89 -1.94 10.55 2.21
N ALA A 90 -1.11 11.59 2.17
CA ALA A 90 0.18 11.59 1.47
C ALA A 90 1.21 10.59 2.05
N THR A 91 0.89 9.91 3.16
CA THR A 91 1.74 8.88 3.77
C THR A 91 1.24 7.46 3.51
N ASN A 92 0.02 7.30 3.01
CA ASN A 92 -0.59 6.00 2.74
C ASN A 92 -0.15 5.44 1.37
N HIS A 93 1.07 4.91 1.32
CA HIS A 93 1.68 4.28 0.14
C HIS A 93 1.66 2.75 0.25
N VAL A 94 0.46 2.16 0.27
CA VAL A 94 0.29 0.69 0.41
C VAL A 94 0.79 -0.10 -0.80
N HIS A 95 0.67 0.45 -2.00
CA HIS A 95 1.13 -0.22 -3.22
C HIS A 95 2.51 0.28 -3.63
N THR A 96 3.48 -0.63 -3.68
CA THR A 96 4.87 -0.31 -3.96
C THR A 96 5.49 -1.26 -4.98
N THR A 97 6.55 -0.80 -5.63
CA THR A 97 7.34 -1.58 -6.59
C THR A 97 8.82 -1.24 -6.48
N VAL A 98 9.70 -2.17 -6.88
CA VAL A 98 11.15 -1.95 -6.94
C VAL A 98 11.56 -1.72 -8.39
N LYS A 99 12.22 -0.59 -8.66
CA LYS A 99 12.80 -0.25 -9.97
C LYS A 99 14.33 -0.27 -9.89
N ASN A 100 15.00 -0.34 -11.05
CA ASN A 100 16.46 -0.25 -11.19
C ASN A 100 17.27 -1.36 -10.50
N ARG A 101 16.64 -2.45 -10.05
CA ARG A 101 17.36 -3.57 -9.45
C ARG A 101 18.32 -4.21 -10.45
N LYS A 102 19.56 -4.43 -10.01
CA LYS A 102 20.61 -5.10 -10.78
C LYS A 102 21.34 -6.08 -9.87
N GLU A 103 21.41 -7.34 -10.26
CA GLU A 103 22.17 -8.33 -9.49
C GLU A 103 23.68 -8.06 -9.57
N ALA A 104 24.39 -8.35 -8.49
CA ALA A 104 25.85 -8.30 -8.48
C ALA A 104 26.44 -9.48 -9.25
N THR A 105 27.62 -9.29 -9.84
CA THR A 105 28.37 -10.35 -10.54
C THR A 105 29.70 -10.62 -9.82
N CYS A 106 30.51 -11.57 -10.33
CA CYS A 106 31.84 -11.82 -9.77
C CYS A 106 32.74 -10.59 -9.76
N THR A 107 32.58 -9.66 -10.72
CA THR A 107 33.49 -8.53 -10.93
C THR A 107 32.80 -7.17 -10.83
N GLN A 108 31.47 -7.11 -10.89
CA GLN A 108 30.71 -5.86 -10.84
C GLN A 108 29.78 -5.85 -9.63
N THR A 109 29.68 -4.70 -8.99
CA THR A 109 28.67 -4.44 -7.98
C THR A 109 27.27 -4.48 -8.60
N GLY A 110 26.30 -4.84 -7.78
CA GLY A 110 24.87 -4.78 -8.07
C GLY A 110 24.20 -3.60 -7.38
N TYR A 111 22.90 -3.49 -7.55
CA TYR A 111 22.05 -2.50 -6.88
C TYR A 111 20.73 -3.14 -6.46
N ALA A 112 20.36 -2.98 -5.19
CA ALA A 112 19.14 -3.58 -4.64
C ALA A 112 17.84 -3.06 -5.29
N GLY A 113 17.91 -1.88 -5.92
CA GLY A 113 16.79 -1.21 -6.55
C GLY A 113 16.08 -0.23 -5.60
N ASP A 114 15.39 0.74 -6.19
CA ASP A 114 14.67 1.81 -5.52
C ASP A 114 13.20 1.44 -5.34
N THR A 115 12.62 1.77 -4.19
CA THR A 115 11.20 1.51 -3.90
C THR A 115 10.36 2.73 -4.24
N TYR A 116 9.36 2.54 -5.10
CA TYR A 116 8.41 3.57 -5.53
C TYR A 116 6.99 3.19 -5.13
N CYS A 117 6.15 4.19 -4.86
CA CYS A 117 4.70 4.01 -4.81
C CYS A 117 4.17 3.83 -6.23
N THR A 118 3.33 2.82 -6.47
CA THR A 118 2.73 2.60 -7.80
C THR A 118 1.52 3.48 -8.05
N ASP A 119 0.92 4.05 -7.00
CA ASP A 119 -0.27 4.89 -7.15
C ASP A 119 0.09 6.34 -7.51
N CYS A 120 1.20 6.87 -6.99
CA CYS A 120 1.64 8.26 -7.21
C CYS A 120 3.06 8.43 -7.75
N ASP A 121 3.75 7.34 -8.11
CA ASP A 121 5.11 7.32 -8.65
C ASP A 121 6.21 7.96 -7.76
N LYS A 122 5.89 8.28 -6.51
CA LYS A 122 6.85 8.86 -5.56
C LYS A 122 7.90 7.84 -5.15
N LEU A 123 9.17 8.26 -5.16
CA LEU A 123 10.28 7.52 -4.55
C LEU A 123 10.10 7.47 -3.03
N LEU A 124 10.03 6.26 -2.47
CA LEU A 124 9.83 6.02 -1.03
C LEU A 124 11.15 5.71 -0.33
N SER A 125 12.02 4.96 -0.99
CA SER A 125 13.33 4.59 -0.44
C SER A 125 14.31 4.26 -1.55
N THR A 126 15.57 4.66 -1.37
CA THR A 126 16.66 4.34 -2.29
C THR A 126 17.26 2.98 -1.96
N GLY A 127 17.59 2.22 -3.00
CA GLY A 127 18.33 0.97 -2.88
C GLY A 127 19.74 1.16 -2.33
N LYS A 128 20.37 0.03 -1.97
CA LYS A 128 21.79 -0.01 -1.59
C LYS A 128 22.62 -0.68 -2.68
N GLU A 129 23.87 -0.26 -2.80
CA GLU A 129 24.86 -0.97 -3.60
C GLU A 129 25.10 -2.36 -3.01
N LEU A 130 25.18 -3.36 -3.88
CA LEU A 130 25.51 -4.73 -3.54
C LEU A 130 26.95 -4.99 -3.96
N ALA A 131 27.79 -5.42 -3.02
CA ALA A 131 29.18 -5.75 -3.32
C ALA A 131 29.27 -6.84 -4.41
N ALA A 132 30.34 -6.80 -5.22
CA ALA A 132 30.63 -7.87 -6.15
C ALA A 132 30.76 -9.21 -5.40
N LEU A 133 30.28 -10.29 -6.01
CA LEU A 133 30.23 -11.61 -5.39
C LEU A 133 31.62 -12.24 -5.18
N GLY A 134 32.62 -11.72 -5.90
CA GLY A 134 33.92 -12.37 -6.03
C GLY A 134 33.85 -13.69 -6.80
N HIS A 135 35.03 -14.23 -7.09
CA HIS A 135 35.16 -15.53 -7.73
C HIS A 135 35.10 -16.66 -6.69
N ASP A 136 34.47 -17.78 -7.06
CA ASP A 136 34.46 -19.03 -6.30
C ASP A 136 35.12 -20.11 -7.17
N TYR A 137 36.44 -20.23 -7.03
CA TYR A 137 37.26 -21.10 -7.86
C TYR A 137 37.24 -22.55 -7.39
N LYS A 138 37.04 -23.47 -8.33
CA LYS A 138 37.26 -24.92 -8.14
C LYS A 138 38.49 -25.35 -8.92
N ALA A 139 39.38 -26.08 -8.25
CA ALA A 139 40.61 -26.59 -8.83
C ALA A 139 40.42 -27.98 -9.45
N THR A 140 41.00 -28.20 -10.63
CA THR A 140 41.09 -29.50 -11.30
C THR A 140 42.50 -29.69 -11.86
N VAL A 141 43.05 -30.90 -11.77
CA VAL A 141 44.32 -31.22 -12.44
C VAL A 141 44.00 -31.54 -13.90
N THR A 142 44.47 -30.70 -14.82
CA THR A 142 44.22 -30.82 -16.26
C THR A 142 45.37 -31.49 -16.99
N LYS A 143 46.58 -31.45 -16.44
CA LYS A 143 47.74 -32.24 -16.89
C LYS A 143 48.45 -32.84 -15.69
N GLN A 144 48.65 -34.15 -15.65
CA GLN A 144 49.43 -34.79 -14.59
C GLN A 144 50.92 -34.49 -14.76
N PRO A 145 51.67 -34.23 -13.66
CA PRO A 145 53.12 -34.10 -13.74
C PRO A 145 53.77 -35.45 -14.06
N THR A 146 54.90 -35.40 -14.75
CA THR A 146 55.78 -36.55 -14.99
C THR A 146 57.18 -36.24 -14.46
N THR A 147 58.12 -37.17 -14.56
CA THR A 147 59.54 -36.91 -14.20
C THR A 147 60.20 -35.91 -15.15
N THR A 148 59.71 -35.78 -16.39
CA THR A 148 60.31 -34.91 -17.42
C THR A 148 59.53 -33.62 -17.66
N GLU A 149 58.23 -33.59 -17.41
CA GLU A 149 57.34 -32.46 -17.66
C GLU A 149 56.50 -32.07 -16.43
N GLU A 150 56.31 -30.76 -16.23
CA GLU A 150 55.40 -30.25 -15.21
C GLU A 150 53.93 -30.59 -15.53
N GLY A 151 53.14 -30.75 -14.47
CA GLY A 151 51.69 -30.84 -14.55
C GLY A 151 51.03 -29.47 -14.55
N VAL A 152 49.71 -29.43 -14.72
CA VAL A 152 48.91 -28.20 -14.73
C VAL A 152 47.67 -28.39 -13.86
N ARG A 153 47.44 -27.43 -12.96
CA ARG A 153 46.19 -27.26 -12.22
C ARG A 153 45.44 -26.07 -12.79
N THR A 154 44.18 -26.28 -13.15
CA THR A 154 43.27 -25.24 -13.63
C THR A 154 42.27 -24.91 -12.54
N TYR A 155 42.09 -23.62 -12.27
CA TYR A 155 41.08 -23.09 -11.35
C TYR A 155 39.99 -22.45 -12.18
N THR A 156 38.75 -22.89 -12.04
CA THR A 156 37.61 -22.35 -12.79
C THR A 156 36.55 -21.85 -11.81
N CYS A 157 36.12 -20.60 -11.98
CA CYS A 157 35.06 -19.99 -11.20
C CYS A 157 33.73 -20.65 -11.53
N THR A 158 33.02 -21.17 -10.52
CA THR A 158 31.72 -21.86 -10.67
C THR A 158 30.60 -20.95 -11.15
N ARG A 159 30.76 -19.62 -10.99
CA ARG A 159 29.72 -18.63 -11.29
C ARG A 159 29.86 -17.99 -12.67
N CYS A 160 31.08 -17.75 -13.13
CA CYS A 160 31.34 -16.95 -14.33
C CYS A 160 32.31 -17.60 -15.32
N ASN A 161 32.78 -18.82 -15.06
CA ASN A 161 33.72 -19.56 -15.90
C ASN A 161 35.08 -18.89 -16.14
N SER A 162 35.38 -17.78 -15.47
CA SER A 162 36.74 -17.24 -15.43
C SER A 162 37.69 -18.30 -14.89
N SER A 163 38.85 -18.44 -15.50
CA SER A 163 39.82 -19.46 -15.11
C SER A 163 41.25 -18.96 -15.17
N TYR A 164 42.09 -19.53 -14.31
CA TYR A 164 43.54 -19.36 -14.36
C TYR A 164 44.23 -20.71 -14.09
N THR A 165 45.52 -20.79 -14.40
CA THR A 165 46.30 -22.04 -14.24
C THR A 165 47.55 -21.82 -13.41
N GLU A 166 47.94 -22.86 -12.68
CA GLU A 166 49.22 -22.94 -11.98
C GLU A 166 49.96 -24.21 -12.41
N SER A 167 51.29 -24.15 -12.46
CA SER A 167 52.10 -25.35 -12.72
C SER A 167 52.16 -26.25 -11.48
N ILE A 168 52.27 -27.55 -11.72
CA ILE A 168 52.53 -28.56 -10.70
C ILE A 168 53.94 -29.09 -10.97
N ALA A 169 54.81 -29.03 -9.96
CA ALA A 169 56.18 -29.49 -10.08
C ALA A 169 56.26 -30.95 -10.62
N LYS A 170 57.36 -31.24 -11.33
CA LYS A 170 57.68 -32.57 -11.85
C LYS A 170 57.73 -33.61 -10.73
N LEU A 171 57.44 -34.86 -11.09
CA LEU A 171 57.64 -35.97 -10.17
C LEU A 171 59.14 -36.15 -9.88
N PRO A 172 59.51 -36.55 -8.65
CA PRO A 172 60.90 -36.86 -8.34
C PRO A 172 61.41 -38.00 -9.23
N GLU A 173 62.68 -37.91 -9.62
CA GLU A 173 63.32 -38.90 -10.47
C GLU A 173 63.65 -40.14 -9.62
N GLU A 174 62.88 -41.23 -9.79
CA GLU A 174 63.16 -42.50 -9.12
C GLU A 174 64.32 -43.22 -9.81
N GLN A 175 65.48 -43.25 -9.16
CA GLN A 175 66.61 -44.10 -9.57
C GLN A 175 66.22 -45.56 -9.39
N HIS A 176 65.73 -46.20 -10.45
CA HIS A 176 65.59 -47.65 -10.50
C HIS A 176 66.61 -48.23 -11.49
N THR A 177 67.28 -49.28 -11.06
CA THR A 177 68.24 -50.02 -11.88
C THR A 177 67.49 -51.07 -12.68
N HIS A 178 67.53 -50.94 -14.01
CA HIS A 178 67.02 -52.00 -14.86
C HIS A 178 68.09 -53.06 -15.06
N ASN A 179 67.83 -54.27 -14.57
CA ASN A 179 68.71 -55.41 -14.79
C ASN A 179 68.19 -56.20 -16.00
N TYR A 180 68.64 -55.84 -17.19
CA TYR A 180 68.27 -56.52 -18.42
C TYR A 180 69.24 -57.68 -18.69
N THR A 181 68.86 -58.91 -18.36
CA THR A 181 69.58 -60.10 -18.79
C THR A 181 69.13 -60.48 -20.21
N GLY A 182 69.84 -59.98 -21.21
CA GLY A 182 69.66 -60.40 -22.60
C GLY A 182 70.46 -61.68 -22.90
N SER A 183 69.77 -62.80 -23.13
CA SER A 183 70.38 -64.01 -23.66
C SER A 183 70.36 -63.97 -25.20
N ILE A 184 71.49 -63.66 -25.83
CA ILE A 184 71.63 -63.76 -27.29
C ILE A 184 72.03 -65.20 -27.61
N THR A 185 71.12 -65.95 -28.23
CA THR A 185 71.42 -67.26 -28.84
C THR A 185 71.23 -67.13 -30.35
N LYS A 186 72.31 -66.86 -31.07
CA LYS A 186 72.38 -67.23 -32.49
C LYS A 186 73.84 -67.42 -32.91
N GLU A 187 74.21 -68.67 -33.13
CA GLU A 187 75.45 -69.04 -33.82
C GLU A 187 75.34 -68.61 -35.28
N ALA A 188 76.38 -67.95 -35.77
CA ALA A 188 76.51 -67.55 -37.16
C ALA A 188 76.72 -68.79 -38.05
N THR A 189 75.99 -68.87 -39.16
CA THR A 189 76.23 -69.84 -40.26
C THR A 189 76.80 -69.11 -41.46
#